data_AF-A0A7W9A3C5-F1
#
_entry.id   AF-A0A7W9A3C5-F1
#
_cell.length_a   1.000
_cell.length_b   1.000
_cell.length_c   1.000
_cell.angle_alpha   90.00
_cell.angle_beta   90.00
_cell.angle_gamma   90.00
#
_symmetry.space_group_name_H-M   'P 1'
#
loop_
_entity.id
_entity.type
_entity.pdbx_description
1 polymer ?
#
loop_
_entity_poly.entity_id
_entity_poly.type
_entity_poly.pdbx_seq_one_letter_code
_entity_poly.pdbx_strand_id
1 'polypeptide(L)'
;MDLIERYLKAVGAQLPAAGREDILAELRDLLMSRVEEREAELGRPLTEAEVEAVLREVGHPLTVAARYGAGPQHVVGPELYPWWLFGVKTALTVLVLITAVGAVARILFGGAEVGQAIGQAFAGLFSSGLTVVGLATLAGFIIERQKDKPAFLTEWRAKDLGMFEVGVFSRRWWDSLHEKSGGGTLDDTDRALDEAMPKMSPTAGALGSATGWGIFLLWWSGLLGLGFRPEDLGGELVRGGVDYGLLFAETVTLLYWPVVVLAAAQGVFHLLRAMTGAPVRLTAFGDVVFRGASLTLLGWIWLYSPFASLLRVDNIASLIERTETLFRRGEGGETVLILVFVVILVSEVSGLLMALRRLAFGK
;
A
#
# COMPACT_ATOMS: atom_id res chain seq x y z
N MET A 1 -20.52 -28.88 -41.90
CA MET A 1 -19.37 -27.99 -42.23
C MET A 1 -19.55 -26.57 -41.68
N ASP A 2 -20.75 -25.97 -41.68
CA ASP A 2 -20.95 -24.60 -41.15
C ASP A 2 -20.51 -24.43 -39.67
N LEU A 3 -20.77 -25.42 -38.81
CA LEU A 3 -20.36 -25.37 -37.41
C LEU A 3 -18.84 -25.30 -37.20
N ILE A 4 -18.06 -26.03 -38.02
CA ILE A 4 -16.60 -26.03 -37.92
C ILE A 4 -16.05 -24.65 -38.32
N GLU A 5 -16.54 -24.06 -39.42
CA GLU A 5 -16.14 -22.71 -39.81
C GLU A 5 -16.53 -21.66 -38.76
N ARG A 6 -17.73 -21.79 -38.18
CA ARG A 6 -18.18 -20.91 -37.11
C ARG A 6 -17.29 -21.02 -35.87
N TYR A 7 -16.88 -22.25 -35.53
CA TYR A 7 -15.96 -22.52 -34.43
C TYR A 7 -14.57 -21.94 -34.70
N LEU A 8 -13.98 -22.21 -35.87
CA LEU A 8 -12.68 -21.68 -36.28
C LEU A 8 -12.69 -20.14 -36.33
N LYS A 9 -13.77 -19.53 -36.82
CA LYS A 9 -13.94 -18.07 -36.79
C LYS A 9 -13.97 -17.52 -35.36
N ALA A 10 -14.63 -18.22 -34.43
CA ALA A 10 -14.67 -17.82 -33.03
C ALA A 10 -13.30 -17.96 -32.34
N VAL A 11 -12.54 -19.02 -32.65
CA VAL A 11 -11.14 -19.18 -32.18
C VAL A 11 -10.25 -18.09 -32.78
N GLY A 12 -10.33 -17.89 -34.09
CA GLY A 12 -9.50 -16.92 -34.83
C GLY A 12 -9.71 -15.47 -34.39
N ALA A 13 -10.91 -15.12 -33.94
CA ALA A 13 -11.22 -13.81 -33.39
C ALA A 13 -10.41 -13.47 -32.12
N GLN A 14 -9.90 -14.49 -31.41
CA GLN A 14 -9.20 -14.35 -30.13
C GLN A 14 -7.69 -14.57 -30.24
N LEU A 15 -7.21 -15.06 -31.39
CA LEU A 15 -5.78 -15.30 -31.61
C LEU A 15 -5.04 -13.99 -31.92
N PRO A 16 -3.74 -13.87 -31.56
CA PRO A 16 -2.86 -12.82 -32.06
C PRO A 16 -2.88 -12.78 -33.60
N ALA A 17 -2.58 -11.64 -34.21
CA ALA A 17 -2.52 -11.54 -35.67
C ALA A 17 -1.36 -12.38 -36.27
N ALA A 18 -0.24 -12.45 -35.55
CA ALA A 18 0.91 -13.26 -35.95
C ALA A 18 0.61 -14.76 -35.77
N GLY A 19 0.84 -15.56 -36.81
CA GLY A 19 0.63 -17.01 -36.81
C GLY A 19 -0.83 -17.45 -36.77
N ARG A 20 -1.80 -16.52 -36.88
CA ARG A 20 -3.24 -16.84 -36.80
C ARG A 20 -3.67 -17.86 -37.83
N GLU A 21 -3.30 -17.64 -39.09
CA GLU A 21 -3.74 -18.48 -40.21
C GLU A 21 -3.15 -19.89 -40.09
N ASP A 22 -1.88 -20.00 -39.70
CA ASP A 22 -1.21 -21.28 -39.47
C ASP A 22 -1.91 -22.08 -38.35
N ILE A 23 -2.19 -21.43 -37.20
CA ILE A 23 -2.90 -22.06 -36.09
C ILE A 23 -4.31 -22.50 -36.51
N LEU A 24 -5.02 -21.68 -37.30
CA LEU A 24 -6.36 -22.03 -37.76
C LEU A 24 -6.35 -23.18 -38.78
N ALA A 25 -5.33 -23.24 -39.64
CA ALA A 25 -5.15 -24.35 -40.58
C ALA A 25 -4.87 -25.66 -39.81
N GLU A 26 -3.93 -25.64 -38.86
CA GLU A 26 -3.63 -26.81 -38.02
C GLU A 26 -4.85 -27.28 -37.22
N LEU A 27 -5.59 -26.34 -36.62
CA LEU A 27 -6.81 -26.66 -35.88
C LEU A 27 -7.91 -27.19 -36.79
N ARG A 28 -8.04 -26.68 -38.01
CA ARG A 28 -8.98 -27.20 -39.01
C ARG A 28 -8.64 -28.64 -39.35
N ASP A 29 -7.37 -28.93 -39.66
CA ASP A 29 -6.93 -30.26 -40.04
C ASP A 29 -7.20 -31.26 -38.90
N LEU A 30 -6.87 -30.89 -37.66
CA LEU A 30 -7.18 -31.70 -36.47
C LEU A 30 -8.68 -31.98 -36.32
N LEU A 31 -9.52 -30.98 -36.53
CA LEU A 31 -10.98 -31.13 -36.43
C LEU A 31 -11.52 -32.04 -37.54
N MET A 32 -11.04 -31.86 -38.78
CA MET A 32 -11.46 -32.68 -39.92
C MET A 32 -11.04 -34.13 -39.74
N SER A 33 -9.81 -34.40 -39.28
CA SER A 33 -9.36 -35.77 -39.00
C SER A 33 -10.24 -36.46 -37.94
N ARG A 34 -10.64 -35.76 -36.86
CA ARG A 34 -11.55 -36.34 -35.86
C ARG A 34 -12.94 -36.62 -36.40
N VAL A 35 -13.45 -35.75 -37.29
CA VAL A 35 -14.72 -35.99 -37.97
C VAL A 35 -14.61 -37.23 -38.85
N GLU A 36 -13.58 -37.31 -39.69
CA GLU A 36 -13.34 -38.43 -40.60
C GLU A 36 -13.19 -39.77 -39.87
N GLU A 37 -12.44 -39.80 -38.76
CA GLU A 37 -12.31 -40.98 -37.90
C GLU A 37 -13.69 -41.45 -37.40
N ARG A 38 -14.52 -40.52 -36.93
CA ARG A 38 -15.86 -40.84 -36.40
C ARG A 38 -16.84 -41.26 -37.49
N GLU A 39 -16.73 -40.68 -38.68
CA GLU A 39 -17.51 -41.08 -39.86
C GLU A 39 -17.13 -42.49 -40.33
N ALA A 40 -15.83 -42.82 -40.32
CA ALA A 40 -15.33 -44.14 -40.67
C ALA A 40 -15.83 -45.23 -39.71
N GLU A 41 -15.87 -44.93 -38.40
CA GLU A 41 -16.42 -45.84 -37.39
C GLU A 41 -17.93 -46.07 -37.54
N LEU A 42 -18.68 -45.02 -37.90
CA LEU A 42 -20.14 -45.09 -38.05
C LEU A 42 -20.57 -45.58 -39.44
N GLY A 43 -19.68 -45.56 -40.42
CA GLY A 43 -19.96 -45.88 -41.83
C GLY A 43 -20.92 -44.87 -42.51
N ARG A 44 -21.07 -43.66 -41.96
CA ARG A 44 -21.94 -42.60 -42.48
C ARG A 44 -21.42 -41.21 -42.08
N PRO A 45 -21.83 -40.14 -42.80
CA PRO A 45 -21.55 -38.78 -42.37
C PRO A 45 -22.10 -38.45 -40.97
N LEU A 46 -21.40 -37.59 -40.22
CA LEU A 46 -21.87 -37.11 -38.93
C LEU A 46 -23.06 -36.18 -39.09
N THR A 47 -24.00 -36.30 -38.17
CA THR A 47 -25.07 -35.31 -37.98
C THR A 47 -24.50 -34.04 -37.35
N GLU A 48 -25.24 -32.93 -37.46
CA GLU A 48 -24.83 -31.65 -36.88
C GLU A 48 -24.61 -31.74 -35.35
N ALA A 49 -25.44 -32.53 -34.64
CA ALA A 49 -25.29 -32.76 -33.20
C ALA A 49 -24.02 -33.57 -32.86
N GLU A 50 -23.64 -34.52 -33.71
CA GLU A 50 -22.40 -35.30 -33.53
C GLU A 50 -21.16 -34.44 -33.83
N VAL A 51 -21.21 -33.57 -34.85
CA VAL A 51 -20.15 -32.57 -35.11
C VAL A 51 -20.02 -31.61 -33.93
N GLU A 52 -21.14 -31.15 -33.35
CA GLU A 52 -21.11 -30.31 -32.15
C GLU A 52 -20.47 -31.03 -30.95
N ALA A 53 -20.72 -32.33 -30.78
CA ALA A 53 -20.07 -33.13 -29.74
C ALA A 53 -18.54 -33.16 -29.92
N VAL A 54 -18.05 -33.38 -31.14
CA VAL A 54 -16.60 -33.32 -31.46
C VAL A 54 -16.02 -31.94 -31.11
N LEU A 55 -16.72 -30.86 -31.44
CA LEU A 55 -16.29 -29.49 -31.08
C LEU A 55 -16.26 -29.27 -29.56
N ARG A 56 -17.23 -29.83 -28.82
CA ARG A 56 -17.25 -29.75 -27.34
C ARG A 56 -16.08 -30.51 -26.72
N GLU A 57 -15.70 -31.67 -27.27
CA GLU A 57 -14.53 -32.44 -26.82
C GLU A 57 -13.22 -31.67 -27.02
N VAL A 58 -13.12 -30.88 -28.09
CA VAL A 58 -11.95 -30.01 -28.35
C VAL A 58 -11.88 -28.87 -27.32
N GLY A 59 -13.04 -28.30 -26.97
CA GLY A 59 -13.21 -27.32 -25.90
C GLY A 59 -13.83 -26.01 -26.36
N HIS A 60 -14.11 -25.10 -25.41
CA HIS A 60 -14.67 -23.79 -25.72
C HIS A 60 -13.70 -22.95 -26.58
N PRO A 61 -14.17 -22.19 -27.60
CA PRO A 61 -13.28 -21.41 -28.48
C PRO A 61 -12.30 -20.50 -27.73
N LEU A 62 -12.76 -19.86 -26.64
CA LEU A 62 -11.91 -19.02 -25.78
C LEU A 62 -10.77 -19.81 -25.12
N THR A 63 -11.05 -21.03 -24.63
CA THR A 63 -10.04 -21.82 -23.92
C THR A 63 -9.05 -22.46 -24.90
N VAL A 64 -9.50 -22.80 -26.11
CA VAL A 64 -8.61 -23.30 -27.18
C VAL A 64 -7.71 -22.18 -27.68
N ALA A 65 -8.27 -21.00 -27.99
CA ALA A 65 -7.47 -19.86 -28.43
C ALA A 65 -6.42 -19.43 -27.39
N ALA A 66 -6.78 -19.50 -26.11
CA ALA A 66 -5.88 -19.18 -25.01
C ALA A 66 -4.59 -20.02 -25.06
N ARG A 67 -4.66 -21.32 -25.39
CA ARG A 67 -3.48 -22.22 -25.47
C ARG A 67 -2.40 -21.72 -26.45
N TYR A 68 -2.79 -20.95 -27.46
CA TYR A 68 -1.89 -20.40 -28.47
C TYR A 68 -1.49 -18.94 -28.22
N GLY A 69 -1.98 -18.33 -27.12
CA GLY A 69 -1.68 -16.94 -26.78
C GLY A 69 -0.21 -16.74 -26.39
N ALA A 70 0.45 -15.79 -27.03
CA ALA A 70 1.82 -15.37 -26.69
C ALA A 70 1.82 -14.40 -25.49
N GLY A 71 1.60 -14.92 -24.27
CA GLY A 71 1.78 -14.14 -23.05
C GLY A 71 1.04 -14.66 -21.81
N PRO A 72 1.26 -14.05 -20.64
CA PRO A 72 0.54 -14.40 -19.41
C PRO A 72 -0.97 -14.16 -19.57
N GLN A 73 -1.76 -15.22 -19.42
CA GLN A 73 -3.23 -15.14 -19.46
C GLN A 73 -3.83 -14.68 -18.12
N HIS A 74 -2.99 -14.59 -17.09
CA HIS A 74 -3.39 -14.21 -15.74
C HIS A 74 -3.14 -12.72 -15.50
N VAL A 75 -4.05 -12.08 -14.77
CA VAL A 75 -3.82 -10.71 -14.26
C VAL A 75 -2.69 -10.73 -13.23
N VAL A 76 -2.70 -11.72 -12.34
CA VAL A 76 -1.61 -12.02 -11.41
C VAL A 76 -1.34 -13.52 -11.52
N GLY A 77 -0.16 -13.89 -12.03
CA GLY A 77 0.21 -15.29 -12.25
C GLY A 77 0.46 -16.05 -10.95
N PRO A 78 0.50 -17.40 -11.00
CA PRO A 78 0.66 -18.25 -9.81
C PRO A 78 1.96 -18.00 -9.04
N GLU A 79 3.02 -17.55 -9.72
CA GLU A 79 4.30 -17.18 -9.09
C GLU A 79 4.18 -15.87 -8.27
N LEU A 80 3.46 -14.88 -8.81
CA LEU A 80 3.28 -13.57 -8.18
C LEU A 80 2.13 -13.54 -7.17
N TYR A 81 1.19 -14.47 -7.28
CA TYR A 81 -0.05 -14.48 -6.48
C TYR A 81 0.18 -14.50 -4.96
N PRO A 82 1.10 -15.30 -4.38
CA PRO A 82 1.35 -15.28 -2.94
C PRO A 82 1.84 -13.92 -2.44
N TRP A 83 2.68 -13.25 -3.22
CA TRP A 83 3.21 -11.91 -2.91
C TRP A 83 2.14 -10.84 -3.01
N TRP A 84 1.33 -10.88 -4.07
CA TRP A 84 0.18 -9.99 -4.22
C TRP A 84 -0.78 -10.14 -3.04
N LEU A 85 -1.12 -11.38 -2.66
CA LEU A 85 -2.04 -11.66 -1.55
C LEU A 85 -1.48 -11.16 -0.21
N PHE A 86 -0.18 -11.37 0.03
CA PHE A 86 0.51 -10.85 1.21
C PHE A 86 0.46 -9.32 1.27
N GLY A 87 0.78 -8.65 0.16
CA GLY A 87 0.75 -7.18 0.05
C GLY A 87 -0.64 -6.61 0.29
N VAL A 88 -1.67 -7.19 -0.35
CA VAL A 88 -3.07 -6.78 -0.17
C VAL A 88 -3.52 -6.96 1.27
N LYS A 89 -3.28 -8.13 1.88
CA LYS A 89 -3.63 -8.36 3.30
C LYS A 89 -2.97 -7.31 4.20
N THR A 90 -1.67 -7.10 4.02
CA THR A 90 -0.88 -6.11 4.78
C THR A 90 -1.46 -4.71 4.67
N ALA A 91 -1.71 -4.25 3.45
CA ALA A 91 -2.27 -2.93 3.21
C ALA A 91 -3.67 -2.78 3.83
N LEU A 92 -4.54 -3.78 3.71
CA LEU A 92 -5.88 -3.76 4.29
C LEU A 92 -5.86 -3.74 5.82
N THR A 93 -4.98 -4.49 6.47
CA THR A 93 -4.88 -4.46 7.93
C THR A 93 -4.36 -3.13 8.44
N VAL A 94 -3.34 -2.56 7.80
CA VAL A 94 -2.87 -1.21 8.12
C VAL A 94 -4.00 -0.20 7.96
N LEU A 95 -4.77 -0.29 6.88
CA LEU A 95 -5.92 0.57 6.63
C LEU A 95 -6.97 0.44 7.76
N VAL A 96 -7.33 -0.78 8.17
CA VAL A 96 -8.25 -1.03 9.31
C VAL A 96 -7.73 -0.39 10.60
N LEU A 97 -6.46 -0.58 10.94
CA LEU A 97 -5.87 -0.01 12.15
C LEU A 97 -5.93 1.53 12.14
N ILE A 98 -5.52 2.16 11.03
CA ILE A 98 -5.59 3.62 10.86
C ILE A 98 -7.03 4.12 11.01
N THR A 99 -7.99 3.42 10.40
CA THR A 99 -9.40 3.78 10.46
C THR A 99 -9.95 3.68 11.87
N ALA A 100 -9.60 2.60 12.58
CA ALA A 100 -10.04 2.38 13.96
C ALA A 100 -9.53 3.50 14.88
N VAL A 101 -8.26 3.89 14.74
CA VAL A 101 -7.68 5.02 15.49
C VAL A 101 -8.42 6.32 15.16
N GLY A 102 -8.67 6.60 13.88
CA GLY A 102 -9.42 7.80 13.46
C GLY A 102 -10.86 7.82 13.98
N ALA A 103 -11.55 6.68 13.97
CA ALA A 103 -12.91 6.55 14.50
C ALA A 103 -12.95 6.79 16.02
N VAL A 104 -12.02 6.19 16.77
CA VAL A 104 -11.89 6.41 18.22
C VAL A 104 -11.61 7.89 18.51
N ALA A 105 -10.72 8.54 17.75
CA ALA A 105 -10.42 9.96 17.94
C ALA A 105 -11.67 10.84 17.71
N ARG A 106 -12.46 10.56 16.67
CA ARG A 106 -13.72 11.31 16.41
C ARG A 106 -14.75 11.12 17.50
N ILE A 107 -14.87 9.91 18.06
CA ILE A 107 -15.79 9.62 19.17
C ILE A 107 -15.34 10.34 20.45
N LEU A 108 -14.05 10.24 20.80
CA LEU A 108 -13.52 10.77 22.07
C LEU A 108 -13.34 12.30 22.06
N PHE A 109 -12.95 12.88 20.92
CA PHE A 109 -12.56 14.29 20.84
C PHE A 109 -13.45 15.13 19.94
N GLY A 110 -14.14 14.52 18.97
CA GLY A 110 -14.95 15.22 17.97
C GLY A 110 -16.47 15.21 18.25
N GLY A 111 -16.93 14.54 19.31
CA GLY A 111 -18.35 14.49 19.66
C GLY A 111 -19.23 13.69 18.69
N ALA A 112 -18.62 12.89 17.79
CA ALA A 112 -19.34 12.09 16.81
C ALA A 112 -20.16 10.98 17.49
N GLU A 113 -21.40 10.77 17.03
CA GLU A 113 -22.19 9.62 17.46
C GLU A 113 -21.52 8.31 17.04
N VAL A 114 -21.49 7.33 17.94
CA VAL A 114 -20.80 6.04 17.73
C VAL A 114 -21.28 5.35 16.44
N GLY A 115 -22.60 5.34 16.19
CA GLY A 115 -23.17 4.73 14.98
C GLY A 115 -22.73 5.42 13.69
N GLN A 116 -22.68 6.75 13.70
CA GLN A 116 -22.21 7.55 12.56
C GLN A 116 -20.71 7.33 12.30
N ALA A 117 -19.89 7.35 13.36
CA ALA A 117 -18.45 7.12 13.26
C ALA A 117 -18.14 5.72 12.69
N ILE A 118 -18.86 4.69 13.14
CA ILE A 118 -18.74 3.33 12.61
C ILE A 118 -19.19 3.27 11.14
N GLY A 119 -20.32 3.91 10.80
CA GLY A 119 -20.83 3.93 9.43
C GLY A 119 -19.86 4.59 8.44
N GLN A 120 -19.28 5.73 8.82
CA GLN A 120 -18.27 6.42 8.03
C GLN A 120 -16.97 5.61 7.91
N ALA A 121 -16.51 5.01 9.01
CA ALA A 121 -15.35 4.14 9.02
C ALA A 121 -15.53 2.96 8.05
N PHE A 122 -16.70 2.31 8.08
CA PHE A 122 -17.01 1.19 7.18
C PHE A 122 -17.08 1.63 5.71
N ALA A 123 -17.79 2.72 5.40
CA ALA A 123 -17.92 3.23 4.05
C ALA A 123 -16.57 3.60 3.44
N GLY A 124 -15.73 4.29 4.22
CA GLY A 124 -14.38 4.61 3.81
C GLY A 124 -13.54 3.34 3.62
N LEU A 125 -13.56 2.40 4.58
CA LEU A 125 -12.79 1.15 4.50
C LEU A 125 -13.14 0.36 3.25
N PHE A 126 -14.42 0.33 2.88
CA PHE A 126 -14.89 -0.34 1.67
C PHE A 126 -14.32 0.33 0.41
N SER A 127 -14.42 1.67 0.31
CA SER A 127 -13.93 2.41 -0.85
C SER A 127 -12.40 2.34 -0.99
N SER A 128 -11.67 2.59 0.10
CA SER A 128 -10.21 2.54 0.12
C SER A 128 -9.69 1.12 -0.02
N GLY A 129 -10.37 0.14 0.56
CA GLY A 129 -10.04 -1.28 0.39
C GLY A 129 -10.13 -1.72 -1.07
N LEU A 130 -11.22 -1.35 -1.76
CA LEU A 130 -11.37 -1.64 -3.20
C LEU A 130 -10.25 -0.98 -4.03
N THR A 131 -9.89 0.25 -3.69
CA THR A 131 -8.83 0.99 -4.37
C THR A 131 -7.45 0.36 -4.15
N VAL A 132 -7.13 -0.01 -2.91
CA VAL A 132 -5.89 -0.73 -2.56
C VAL A 132 -5.80 -2.05 -3.32
N VAL A 133 -6.87 -2.85 -3.34
CA VAL A 133 -6.92 -4.11 -4.08
C VAL A 133 -6.75 -3.86 -5.58
N GLY A 134 -7.42 -2.85 -6.13
CA GLY A 134 -7.33 -2.47 -7.54
C GLY A 134 -5.91 -2.05 -7.94
N LEU A 135 -5.27 -1.18 -7.16
CA LEU A 135 -3.89 -0.73 -7.39
C LEU A 135 -2.88 -1.86 -7.24
N ALA A 136 -3.03 -2.71 -6.22
CA ALA A 136 -2.18 -3.89 -6.05
C ALA A 136 -2.34 -4.86 -7.23
N THR A 137 -3.56 -5.05 -7.72
CA THR A 137 -3.86 -5.89 -8.90
C THR A 137 -3.25 -5.29 -10.17
N LEU A 138 -3.34 -3.97 -10.35
CA LEU A 138 -2.71 -3.28 -11.47
C LEU A 138 -1.18 -3.39 -11.42
N ALA A 139 -0.57 -3.20 -10.24
CA ALA A 139 0.86 -3.40 -10.04
C ALA A 139 1.27 -4.85 -10.36
N GLY A 140 0.49 -5.82 -9.86
CA GLY A 140 0.68 -7.24 -10.17
C GLY A 140 0.62 -7.52 -11.67
N PHE A 141 -0.37 -6.95 -12.36
CA PHE A 141 -0.54 -7.04 -13.82
C PHE A 141 0.63 -6.46 -14.62
N ILE A 142 1.19 -5.33 -14.16
CA ILE A 142 2.35 -4.69 -14.78
C ILE A 142 3.60 -5.57 -14.59
N ILE A 143 3.86 -6.01 -13.36
CA ILE A 143 5.00 -6.89 -13.02
C ILE A 143 4.88 -8.22 -13.78
N GLU A 144 3.66 -8.74 -13.93
CA GLU A 144 3.44 -10.01 -14.60
C GLU A 144 3.84 -9.97 -16.09
N ARG A 145 3.72 -8.81 -16.73
CA ARG A 145 4.08 -8.58 -18.15
C ARG A 145 5.55 -8.26 -18.39
N GLN A 146 6.34 -8.02 -17.35
CA GLN A 146 7.76 -7.77 -17.50
C GLN A 146 8.50 -9.09 -17.77
N LYS A 147 9.44 -9.08 -18.73
CA LYS A 147 10.28 -10.25 -19.05
C LYS A 147 11.19 -10.59 -17.88
N ASP A 148 11.82 -9.57 -17.30
CA ASP A 148 12.66 -9.70 -16.13
C ASP A 148 11.84 -9.38 -14.90
N LYS A 149 11.70 -10.36 -14.01
CA LYS A 149 11.00 -10.18 -12.73
C LYS A 149 11.87 -9.34 -11.78
N PRO A 150 11.28 -8.51 -10.91
CA PRO A 150 12.03 -7.77 -9.91
C PRO A 150 12.92 -8.66 -9.03
N ALA A 151 14.13 -8.17 -8.72
CA ALA A 151 15.12 -8.91 -7.92
C ALA A 151 14.61 -9.38 -6.54
N PHE A 152 13.60 -8.71 -5.96
CA PHE A 152 13.03 -9.17 -4.69
C PHE A 152 12.27 -10.49 -4.81
N LEU A 153 11.80 -10.86 -6.01
CA LEU A 153 11.14 -12.16 -6.28
C LEU A 153 12.18 -13.26 -6.56
N THR A 154 13.25 -12.92 -7.27
CA THR A 154 14.21 -13.89 -7.82
C THR A 154 15.46 -14.07 -6.95
N GLU A 155 15.89 -13.03 -6.22
CA GLU A 155 17.13 -12.96 -5.44
C GLU A 155 16.86 -12.81 -3.94
N TRP A 156 15.83 -13.49 -3.43
CA TRP A 156 15.52 -13.47 -2.01
C TRP A 156 16.64 -14.13 -1.18
N ARG A 157 16.89 -13.59 0.01
CA ARG A 157 17.88 -14.11 0.95
C ARG A 157 17.17 -14.59 2.20
N ALA A 158 17.59 -15.72 2.76
CA ALA A 158 17.00 -16.26 4.00
C ALA A 158 17.00 -15.24 5.15
N LYS A 159 18.02 -14.39 5.24
CA LYS A 159 18.13 -13.31 6.24
C LYS A 159 17.13 -12.16 6.08
N ASP A 160 16.47 -12.06 4.92
CA ASP A 160 15.46 -11.03 4.63
C ASP A 160 14.03 -11.53 4.89
N LEU A 161 13.85 -12.82 5.20
CA LEU A 161 12.55 -13.43 5.46
C LEU A 161 11.85 -12.90 6.72
N GLY A 162 12.59 -12.22 7.61
CA GLY A 162 12.02 -11.59 8.80
C GLY A 162 10.88 -10.62 8.47
N MET A 163 10.84 -10.02 7.26
CA MET A 163 9.70 -9.18 6.84
C MET A 163 8.35 -9.92 6.77
N PHE A 164 8.36 -11.26 6.63
CA PHE A 164 7.15 -12.09 6.68
C PHE A 164 6.76 -12.48 8.10
N GLU A 165 7.70 -12.39 9.05
CA GLU A 165 7.45 -12.52 10.48
C GLU A 165 6.91 -11.21 11.07
N VAL A 166 7.25 -10.06 10.46
CA VAL A 166 6.61 -8.76 10.74
C VAL A 166 5.17 -8.85 10.22
N GLY A 167 4.26 -9.28 11.08
CA GLY A 167 2.88 -9.40 10.67
C GLY A 167 1.94 -9.33 11.85
N VAL A 168 1.07 -8.33 11.78
CA VAL A 168 -0.32 -8.32 12.26
C VAL A 168 -1.13 -9.57 11.78
N PHE A 169 -0.49 -10.50 11.06
CA PHE A 169 -1.00 -11.75 10.49
C PHE A 169 -0.49 -13.01 11.16
N SER A 170 0.54 -12.95 12.00
CA SER A 170 0.92 -14.11 12.81
C SER A 170 0.14 -14.07 14.11
N ARG A 171 -0.54 -15.18 14.46
CA ARG A 171 -1.15 -15.33 15.79
C ARG A 171 -0.11 -15.06 16.87
N ARG A 172 1.11 -15.56 16.66
CA ARG A 172 2.25 -15.38 17.56
C ARG A 172 2.58 -13.91 17.88
N TRP A 173 2.45 -13.01 16.92
CA TRP A 173 2.66 -11.57 17.16
C TRP A 173 1.56 -11.00 18.07
N TRP A 174 0.29 -11.30 17.77
CA TRP A 174 -0.85 -10.92 18.63
C TRP A 174 -0.76 -11.55 20.02
N ASP A 175 -0.38 -12.82 20.11
CA ASP A 175 -0.18 -13.55 21.36
C ASP A 175 0.93 -12.89 22.18
N SER A 176 2.06 -12.51 21.55
CA SER A 176 3.15 -11.82 22.22
C SER A 176 2.76 -10.41 22.69
N LEU A 177 1.93 -9.70 21.94
CA LEU A 177 1.39 -8.42 22.37
C LEU A 177 0.43 -8.60 23.55
N HIS A 178 -0.50 -9.54 23.48
CA HIS A 178 -1.44 -9.80 24.57
C HIS A 178 -0.75 -10.28 25.85
N GLU A 179 0.30 -11.09 25.73
CA GLU A 179 1.12 -11.57 26.84
C GLU A 179 1.94 -10.44 27.47
N LYS A 180 2.50 -9.54 26.65
CA LYS A 180 3.41 -8.47 27.12
C LYS A 180 2.73 -7.12 27.40
N SER A 181 1.51 -6.87 26.91
CA SER A 181 0.76 -5.63 27.15
C SER A 181 0.03 -5.59 28.51
N GLY A 182 0.13 -6.65 29.30
CA GLY A 182 -0.55 -6.79 30.58
C GLY A 182 0.27 -6.30 31.77
N GLY A 183 0.34 -4.97 31.98
CA GLY A 183 0.69 -4.39 33.29
C GLY A 183 2.11 -3.84 33.49
N GLY A 184 2.91 -3.72 32.43
CA GLY A 184 4.26 -3.13 32.49
C GLY A 184 4.29 -1.60 32.38
N THR A 185 5.47 -1.01 32.59
CA THR A 185 5.71 0.41 32.30
C THR A 185 5.69 0.68 30.79
N LEU A 186 5.67 1.96 30.38
CA LEU A 186 5.84 2.34 28.96
C LEU A 186 7.14 1.77 28.38
N ASP A 187 8.24 1.78 29.15
CA ASP A 187 9.52 1.19 28.77
C ASP A 187 9.45 -0.34 28.55
N ASP A 188 8.69 -1.05 29.39
CA ASP A 188 8.49 -2.50 29.22
C ASP A 188 7.70 -2.80 27.94
N THR A 189 6.74 -1.93 27.61
CA THR A 189 5.95 -2.03 26.39
C THR A 189 6.81 -1.74 25.15
N ASP A 190 7.65 -0.70 25.19
CA ASP A 190 8.58 -0.35 24.11
C ASP A 190 9.60 -1.47 23.87
N ARG A 191 10.20 -1.99 24.94
CA ARG A 191 11.13 -3.13 24.86
C ARG A 191 10.44 -4.38 24.32
N ALA A 192 9.21 -4.65 24.75
CA ALA A 192 8.43 -5.78 24.25
C ALA A 192 8.13 -5.67 22.75
N LEU A 193 7.80 -4.47 22.27
CA LEU A 193 7.57 -4.17 20.86
C LEU A 193 8.86 -4.34 20.04
N ASP A 194 9.98 -3.79 20.51
CA ASP A 194 11.29 -3.90 19.85
C ASP A 194 11.77 -5.36 19.77
N GLU A 195 11.56 -6.15 20.82
CA GLU A 195 11.87 -7.59 20.81
C GLU A 195 10.95 -8.39 19.90
N ALA A 196 9.68 -7.97 19.77
CA ALA A 196 8.69 -8.62 18.93
C ALA A 196 8.86 -8.27 17.44
N MET A 197 9.60 -7.21 17.11
CA MET A 197 9.90 -6.82 15.74
C MET A 197 11.15 -7.56 15.21
N PRO A 198 11.01 -8.39 14.16
CA PRO A 198 12.15 -9.03 13.52
C PRO A 198 13.18 -8.00 13.04
N LYS A 199 14.46 -8.27 13.32
CA LYS A 199 15.57 -7.44 12.83
C LYS A 199 15.67 -7.58 11.31
N MET A 200 15.25 -6.55 10.59
CA MET A 200 15.35 -6.50 9.13
C MET A 200 16.77 -6.15 8.69
N SER A 201 17.20 -6.72 7.56
CA SER A 201 18.44 -6.25 6.92
C SER A 201 18.27 -4.82 6.39
N PRO A 202 19.36 -4.07 6.15
CA PRO A 202 19.28 -2.71 5.59
C PRO A 202 18.52 -2.63 4.25
N THR A 203 18.61 -3.69 3.44
CA THR A 203 17.91 -3.81 2.16
C THR A 203 16.42 -4.04 2.36
N ALA A 204 16.04 -4.99 3.24
CA ALA A 204 14.64 -5.25 3.57
C ALA A 204 13.98 -4.04 4.22
N GLY A 205 14.68 -3.35 5.11
CA GLY A 205 14.23 -2.09 5.70
C GLY A 205 14.02 -1.00 4.66
N ALA A 206 14.92 -0.86 3.67
CA ALA A 206 14.74 0.11 2.58
C ALA A 206 13.50 -0.20 1.72
N LEU A 207 13.25 -1.48 1.40
CA LEU A 207 12.07 -1.90 0.65
C LEU A 207 10.77 -1.63 1.45
N GLY A 208 10.79 -1.90 2.76
CA GLY A 208 9.71 -1.56 3.68
C GLY A 208 9.44 -0.05 3.70
N SER A 209 10.48 0.78 3.82
CA SER A 209 10.34 2.25 3.77
C SER A 209 9.79 2.74 2.42
N ALA A 210 10.26 2.20 1.30
CA ALA A 210 9.74 2.55 -0.03
C ALA A 210 8.24 2.24 -0.15
N THR A 211 7.83 1.08 0.39
CA THR A 211 6.43 0.66 0.44
C THR A 211 5.60 1.60 1.30
N GLY A 212 6.09 1.94 2.50
CA GLY A 212 5.44 2.90 3.40
C GLY A 212 5.23 4.27 2.76
N TRP A 213 6.26 4.80 2.09
CA TRP A 213 6.15 6.07 1.35
C TRP A 213 5.21 5.99 0.14
N GLY A 214 5.17 4.85 -0.55
CA GLY A 214 4.19 4.61 -1.62
C GLY A 214 2.76 4.65 -1.10
N ILE A 215 2.47 4.00 0.03
CA ILE A 215 1.16 4.04 0.69
C ILE A 215 0.83 5.47 1.14
N PHE A 216 1.79 6.16 1.77
CA PHE A 216 1.63 7.55 2.17
C PHE A 216 1.30 8.47 0.98
N LEU A 217 1.96 8.30 -0.16
CA LEU A 217 1.67 9.07 -1.38
C LEU A 217 0.26 8.84 -1.90
N LEU A 218 -0.17 7.58 -1.97
CA LEU A 218 -1.53 7.24 -2.41
C LEU A 218 -2.57 7.86 -1.49
N TRP A 219 -2.30 7.87 -0.19
CA TRP A 219 -3.14 8.50 0.81
C TRP A 219 -3.14 10.03 0.66
N TRP A 220 -1.96 10.66 0.69
CA TRP A 220 -1.79 12.12 0.63
C TRP A 220 -2.32 12.72 -0.67
N SER A 221 -2.17 12.03 -1.80
CA SER A 221 -2.71 12.48 -3.07
C SER A 221 -4.23 12.36 -3.16
N GLY A 222 -4.88 11.70 -2.19
CA GLY A 222 -6.30 11.39 -2.19
C GLY A 222 -6.70 10.25 -3.12
N LEU A 223 -5.73 9.48 -3.63
CA LEU A 223 -6.01 8.36 -4.54
C LEU A 223 -6.67 7.18 -3.83
N LEU A 224 -6.58 7.07 -2.50
CA LEU A 224 -7.29 6.03 -1.74
C LEU A 224 -8.81 6.27 -1.61
N GLY A 225 -9.35 7.40 -2.08
CA GLY A 225 -10.80 7.65 -2.12
C GLY A 225 -11.36 8.54 -1.00
N LEU A 226 -12.70 8.66 -0.96
CA LEU A 226 -13.46 9.53 -0.06
C LEU A 226 -13.42 9.00 1.39
N GLY A 227 -13.13 9.88 2.36
CA GLY A 227 -13.07 9.55 3.80
C GLY A 227 -11.67 9.20 4.34
N PHE A 228 -10.70 9.05 3.45
CA PHE A 228 -9.27 8.88 3.77
C PHE A 228 -8.41 9.99 3.15
N ARG A 229 -8.99 11.14 2.82
CA ARG A 229 -8.18 12.26 2.33
C ARG A 229 -7.45 12.88 3.50
N PRO A 230 -6.22 13.40 3.29
CA PRO A 230 -5.52 14.13 4.35
C PRO A 230 -6.34 15.31 4.85
N GLU A 231 -7.08 16.01 3.99
CA GLU A 231 -7.94 17.13 4.37
C GLU A 231 -9.02 16.74 5.40
N ASP A 232 -9.52 15.49 5.35
CA ASP A 232 -10.60 14.98 6.20
C ASP A 232 -10.10 14.52 7.60
N LEU A 233 -8.77 14.51 7.84
CA LEU A 233 -8.20 14.11 9.14
C LEU A 233 -8.64 15.02 10.27
N GLY A 234 -8.73 16.33 9.99
CA GLY A 234 -9.16 17.32 10.97
C GLY A 234 -10.64 17.20 11.34
N GLY A 235 -11.47 16.55 10.51
CA GLY A 235 -12.91 16.39 10.76
C GLY A 235 -13.64 17.70 11.05
N GLU A 236 -14.78 17.62 11.74
CA GLU A 236 -15.52 18.79 12.25
C GLU A 236 -15.06 19.15 13.68
N LEU A 237 -13.75 19.13 13.94
CA LEU A 237 -13.21 19.45 15.27
C LEU A 237 -13.24 20.96 15.51
N VAL A 238 -14.34 21.44 16.11
CA VAL A 238 -14.46 22.82 16.61
C VAL A 238 -14.32 22.82 18.13
N ARG A 239 -13.27 23.44 18.66
CA ARG A 239 -13.02 23.54 20.11
C ARG A 239 -12.51 24.93 20.47
N GLY A 240 -13.12 25.55 21.50
CA GLY A 240 -12.73 26.89 21.95
C GLY A 240 -12.93 27.99 20.90
N GLY A 241 -13.91 27.83 19.99
CA GLY A 241 -14.16 28.76 18.90
C GLY A 241 -13.18 28.65 17.72
N VAL A 242 -12.25 27.70 17.76
CA VAL A 242 -11.30 27.40 16.69
C VAL A 242 -11.77 26.16 15.93
N ASP A 243 -11.89 26.29 14.60
CA ASP A 243 -12.17 25.18 13.69
C ASP A 243 -10.86 24.52 13.24
N TYR A 244 -10.45 23.46 13.94
CA TYR A 244 -9.24 22.73 13.65
C TYR A 244 -9.34 21.92 12.34
N GLY A 245 -10.55 21.56 11.95
CA GLY A 245 -10.84 20.91 10.67
C GLY A 245 -10.43 21.78 9.50
N LEU A 246 -10.93 23.02 9.51
CA LEU A 246 -10.61 24.02 8.49
C LEU A 246 -9.11 24.34 8.45
N LEU A 247 -8.48 24.59 9.60
CA LEU A 247 -7.04 24.87 9.66
C LEU A 247 -6.20 23.70 9.09
N PHE A 248 -6.62 22.46 9.36
CA PHE A 248 -5.96 21.28 8.81
C PHE A 248 -6.12 21.18 7.30
N ALA A 249 -7.34 21.33 6.79
CA ALA A 249 -7.63 21.27 5.36
C ALA A 249 -6.88 22.37 4.57
N GLU A 250 -6.85 23.61 5.08
CA GLU A 250 -6.09 24.70 4.48
C GLU A 250 -4.57 24.41 4.48
N THR A 251 -4.05 23.91 5.59
CA THR A 251 -2.62 23.55 5.70
C THR A 251 -2.25 22.43 4.72
N VAL A 252 -3.08 21.38 4.62
CA VAL A 252 -2.89 20.29 3.67
C VAL A 252 -2.93 20.82 2.24
N THR A 253 -3.87 21.71 1.92
CA THR A 253 -3.99 22.31 0.58
C THR A 253 -2.70 23.08 0.19
N LEU A 254 -2.18 23.90 1.11
CA LEU A 254 -0.94 24.67 0.89
C LEU A 254 0.30 23.76 0.77
N LEU A 255 0.33 22.67 1.53
CA LEU A 255 1.44 21.72 1.56
C LEU A 255 1.30 20.57 0.56
N TYR A 256 0.23 20.52 -0.23
CA TYR A 256 -0.07 19.39 -1.09
C TYR A 256 1.12 19.02 -1.98
N TRP A 257 1.58 19.94 -2.82
CA TRP A 257 2.68 19.70 -3.75
C TRP A 257 4.04 19.52 -3.07
N PRO A 258 4.46 20.37 -2.11
CA PRO A 258 5.70 20.14 -1.36
C PRO A 258 5.80 18.75 -0.75
N VAL A 259 4.71 18.27 -0.13
CA VAL A 259 4.68 16.95 0.51
C VAL A 259 4.64 15.83 -0.53
N VAL A 260 3.88 15.96 -1.62
CA VAL A 260 3.90 14.98 -2.72
C VAL A 260 5.31 14.82 -3.29
N VAL A 261 5.99 15.92 -3.60
CA VAL A 261 7.35 15.88 -4.18
C VAL A 261 8.34 15.25 -3.20
N LEU A 262 8.29 15.65 -1.93
CA LEU A 262 9.16 15.12 -0.89
C LEU A 262 8.93 13.62 -0.67
N ALA A 263 7.68 13.19 -0.56
CA ALA A 263 7.31 11.79 -0.36
C ALA A 263 7.67 10.92 -1.57
N ALA A 264 7.48 11.42 -2.80
CA ALA A 264 7.89 10.74 -4.03
C ALA A 264 9.42 10.58 -4.09
N ALA A 265 10.16 11.64 -3.76
CA ALA A 265 11.61 11.59 -3.68
C ALA A 265 12.09 10.57 -2.62
N GLN A 266 11.43 10.49 -1.47
CA GLN A 266 11.74 9.48 -0.45
C GLN A 266 11.46 8.06 -0.94
N GLY A 267 10.29 7.81 -1.54
CA GLY A 267 9.95 6.51 -2.11
C GLY A 267 11.00 6.04 -3.14
N VAL A 268 11.34 6.90 -4.10
CA VAL A 268 12.38 6.62 -5.11
C VAL A 268 13.75 6.39 -4.47
N PHE A 269 14.15 7.21 -3.50
CA PHE A 269 15.42 7.05 -2.81
C PHE A 269 15.52 5.71 -2.07
N HIS A 270 14.44 5.29 -1.40
CA HIS A 270 14.41 4.01 -0.70
C HIS A 270 14.43 2.81 -1.67
N LEU A 271 13.79 2.92 -2.83
CA LEU A 271 13.93 1.92 -3.91
C LEU A 271 15.37 1.84 -4.41
N LEU A 272 16.02 2.98 -4.67
CA LEU A 272 17.44 3.03 -5.07
C LEU A 272 18.35 2.42 -4.00
N ARG A 273 18.08 2.68 -2.71
CA ARG A 273 18.78 2.03 -1.59
C ARG A 273 18.60 0.52 -1.61
N ALA A 274 17.37 0.03 -1.82
CA ALA A 274 17.11 -1.40 -1.88
C ALA A 274 17.90 -2.05 -3.04
N MET A 275 17.91 -1.42 -4.22
CA MET A 275 18.63 -1.91 -5.41
C MET A 275 20.16 -1.91 -5.25
N THR A 276 20.71 -0.97 -4.46
CA THR A 276 22.16 -0.82 -4.27
C THR A 276 22.70 -1.55 -3.04
N GLY A 277 21.87 -2.34 -2.35
CA GLY A 277 22.26 -3.04 -1.13
C GLY A 277 22.33 -2.14 0.13
N ALA A 278 21.75 -0.94 0.07
CA ALA A 278 21.62 0.04 1.13
C ALA A 278 22.94 0.44 1.81
N PRO A 279 23.91 1.04 1.07
CA PRO A 279 25.18 1.44 1.63
C PRO A 279 25.00 2.52 2.72
N VAL A 280 25.80 2.43 3.80
CA VAL A 280 25.66 3.26 5.00
C VAL A 280 25.77 4.75 4.69
N ARG A 281 26.75 5.15 3.86
CA ARG A 281 26.97 6.56 3.52
C ARG A 281 25.85 7.15 2.66
N LEU A 282 25.36 6.40 1.67
CA LEU A 282 24.22 6.82 0.85
C LEU A 282 22.98 7.01 1.72
N THR A 283 22.74 6.05 2.63
CA THR A 283 21.63 6.10 3.59
C THR A 283 21.71 7.33 4.47
N ALA A 284 22.87 7.57 5.09
CA ALA A 284 23.08 8.74 5.95
C ALA A 284 22.92 10.06 5.17
N PHE A 285 23.39 10.13 3.92
CA PHE A 285 23.21 11.31 3.08
C PHE A 285 21.74 11.60 2.81
N GLY A 286 20.96 10.59 2.40
CA GLY A 286 19.53 10.76 2.18
C GLY A 286 18.79 11.16 3.47
N ASP A 287 19.12 10.52 4.59
CA ASP A 287 18.53 10.86 5.90
C ASP A 287 18.79 12.34 6.25
N VAL A 288 20.00 12.87 5.99
CA VAL A 288 20.31 14.30 6.20
C VAL A 288 19.44 15.20 5.30
N VAL A 289 19.37 14.89 4.00
CA VAL A 289 18.63 15.69 3.02
C VAL A 289 17.14 15.72 3.34
N PHE A 290 16.53 14.56 3.56
CA PHE A 290 15.09 14.46 3.79
C PHE A 290 14.67 15.03 5.14
N ARG A 291 15.48 14.84 6.19
CA ARG A 291 15.20 15.47 7.49
C ARG A 291 15.39 16.98 7.46
N GLY A 292 16.38 17.48 6.72
CA GLY A 292 16.53 18.91 6.46
C GLY A 292 15.31 19.51 5.75
N ALA A 293 14.77 18.80 4.76
CA ALA A 293 13.53 19.19 4.09
C ALA A 293 12.32 19.14 5.04
N SER A 294 12.18 18.08 5.85
CA SER A 294 11.13 17.98 6.88
C SER A 294 11.21 19.12 7.89
N LEU A 295 12.39 19.47 8.38
CA LEU A 295 12.60 20.60 9.29
C LEU A 295 12.25 21.94 8.64
N THR A 296 12.50 22.09 7.34
CA THR A 296 12.08 23.28 6.59
C THR A 296 10.56 23.39 6.54
N LEU A 297 9.85 22.29 6.29
CA LEU A 297 8.40 22.25 6.33
C LEU A 297 7.84 22.51 7.73
N LEU A 298 8.44 21.92 8.77
CA LEU A 298 8.06 22.20 10.16
C LEU A 298 8.28 23.67 10.51
N GLY A 299 9.40 24.26 10.09
CA GLY A 299 9.65 25.69 10.24
C GLY A 299 8.59 26.55 9.55
N TRP A 300 8.16 26.16 8.34
CA TRP A 300 7.05 26.82 7.66
C TRP A 300 5.72 26.66 8.42
N ILE A 301 5.43 25.47 8.95
CA ILE A 301 4.24 25.21 9.78
C ILE A 301 4.22 26.13 11.00
N TRP A 302 5.35 26.24 11.69
CA TRP A 302 5.48 27.08 12.88
C TRP A 302 5.32 28.57 12.58
N LEU A 303 5.87 29.05 11.45
CA LEU A 303 5.99 30.49 11.18
C LEU A 303 4.86 31.06 10.32
N TYR A 304 4.33 30.29 9.37
CA TYR A 304 3.50 30.80 8.28
C TYR A 304 2.19 30.05 8.05
N SER A 305 2.03 28.84 8.59
CA SER A 305 0.80 28.08 8.37
C SER A 305 -0.41 28.66 9.10
N PRO A 306 -1.64 28.23 8.75
CA PRO A 306 -2.84 28.50 9.53
C PRO A 306 -2.73 28.14 11.03
N PHE A 307 -1.86 27.19 11.39
CA PHE A 307 -1.59 26.82 12.79
C PHE A 307 -0.58 27.71 13.52
N ALA A 308 0.11 28.62 12.83
CA ALA A 308 1.23 29.38 13.40
C ALA A 308 0.83 30.20 14.64
N SER A 309 -0.39 30.75 14.68
CA SER A 309 -0.91 31.48 15.84
C SER A 309 -1.16 30.58 17.04
N LEU A 310 -1.59 29.33 16.81
CA LEU A 310 -1.85 28.34 17.85
C LEU A 310 -0.55 27.72 18.39
N LEU A 311 0.46 27.59 17.52
CA LEU A 311 1.76 27.02 17.87
C LEU A 311 2.70 28.01 18.57
N ARG A 312 2.41 29.31 18.49
CA ARG A 312 3.26 30.34 19.11
C ARG A 312 3.22 30.24 20.63
N VAL A 313 4.41 30.23 21.22
CA VAL A 313 4.62 30.26 22.67
C VAL A 313 5.53 31.44 22.97
N ASP A 314 5.12 32.30 23.90
CA ASP A 314 5.88 33.49 24.27
C ASP A 314 7.18 33.12 25.01
N ASN A 315 7.13 32.13 25.90
CA ASN A 315 8.28 31.63 26.65
C ASN A 315 8.01 30.24 27.24
N ILE A 316 9.08 29.59 27.73
CA ILE A 316 9.01 28.25 28.32
C ILE A 316 8.10 28.21 29.56
N ALA A 317 8.06 29.26 30.38
CA ALA A 317 7.21 29.29 31.57
C ALA A 317 5.72 29.23 31.22
N SER A 318 5.29 29.96 30.18
CA SER A 318 3.94 29.91 29.64
C SER A 318 3.60 28.51 29.08
N LEU A 319 4.56 27.85 28.42
CA LEU A 319 4.35 26.47 27.96
C LEU A 319 4.15 25.50 29.13
N ILE A 320 4.93 25.63 30.20
CA ILE A 320 4.82 24.80 31.40
C ILE A 320 3.44 25.00 32.04
N GLU A 321 2.99 26.25 32.19
CA GLU A 321 1.68 26.58 32.78
C GLU A 321 0.52 26.02 31.95
N ARG A 322 0.58 26.16 30.62
CA ARG A 322 -0.41 25.57 29.69
C ARG A 322 -0.45 24.05 29.78
N THR A 323 0.72 23.43 29.88
CA THR A 323 0.87 21.97 30.00
C THR A 323 0.32 21.47 31.33
N GLU A 324 0.62 22.16 32.43
CA GLU A 324 0.08 21.84 33.75
C GLU A 324 -1.45 21.95 33.77
N THR A 325 -2.00 22.99 33.14
CA THR A 325 -3.45 23.19 33.02
C THR A 325 -4.11 22.05 32.23
N LEU A 326 -3.49 21.64 31.12
CA LEU A 326 -3.94 20.49 30.32
C LEU A 326 -4.01 19.20 31.14
N PHE A 327 -2.94 18.84 31.85
CA PHE A 327 -2.90 17.58 32.58
C PHE A 327 -3.72 17.59 33.87
N ARG A 328 -3.81 18.74 34.57
CA ARG A 328 -4.54 18.83 35.85
C ARG A 328 -6.03 19.08 35.68
N ARG A 329 -6.43 19.88 34.68
CA ARG A 329 -7.82 20.32 34.50
C ARG A 329 -8.49 19.72 33.28
N GLY A 330 -7.73 19.15 32.34
CA GLY A 330 -8.26 18.68 31.05
C GLY A 330 -8.63 19.83 30.11
N GLU A 331 -8.16 21.04 30.38
CA GLU A 331 -8.47 22.27 29.63
C GLU A 331 -7.28 22.70 28.75
N GLY A 332 -7.52 23.45 27.68
CA GLY A 332 -6.44 23.96 26.81
C GLY A 332 -5.92 22.94 25.79
N GLY A 333 -6.85 22.32 25.04
CA GLY A 333 -6.55 21.28 24.05
C GLY A 333 -5.59 21.72 22.93
N GLU A 334 -5.50 23.02 22.65
CA GLU A 334 -4.51 23.62 21.75
C GLU A 334 -3.06 23.35 22.19
N THR A 335 -2.84 23.15 23.50
CA THR A 335 -1.52 22.82 24.05
C THR A 335 -1.06 21.43 23.60
N VAL A 336 -1.99 20.51 23.33
CA VAL A 336 -1.67 19.19 22.77
C VAL A 336 -0.97 19.32 21.42
N LEU A 337 -1.44 20.23 20.56
CA LEU A 337 -0.82 20.47 19.25
C LEU A 337 0.61 20.97 19.37
N ILE A 338 0.87 21.85 20.34
CA ILE A 338 2.22 22.36 20.62
C ILE A 338 3.12 21.22 21.09
N LEU A 339 2.67 20.41 22.04
CA LEU A 339 3.44 19.28 22.57
C LEU A 339 3.76 18.27 21.47
N VAL A 340 2.77 17.90 20.65
CA VAL A 340 2.97 17.01 19.49
C VAL A 340 3.97 17.62 18.51
N PHE A 341 3.83 18.91 18.19
CA PHE A 341 4.75 19.60 17.29
C PHE A 341 6.19 19.60 17.84
N VAL A 342 6.38 19.88 19.13
CA VAL A 342 7.68 19.88 19.79
C VAL A 342 8.31 18.49 19.76
N VAL A 343 7.53 17.44 20.04
CA VAL A 343 8.02 16.04 19.96
C VAL A 343 8.48 15.69 18.54
N ILE A 344 7.70 16.06 17.52
CA ILE A 344 8.07 15.83 16.11
C ILE A 344 9.35 16.59 15.78
N LEU A 345 9.46 17.87 16.18
CA LEU A 345 10.63 18.69 15.94
C LEU A 345 11.89 18.10 16.60
N VAL A 346 11.80 17.69 17.87
CA VAL A 346 12.92 17.09 18.61
C VAL A 346 13.35 15.77 17.97
N SER A 347 12.38 14.94 17.54
CA SER A 347 12.65 13.69 16.82
C SER A 347 13.40 13.94 15.51
N GLU A 348 12.97 14.94 14.73
CA GLU A 348 13.62 15.28 13.47
C GLU A 348 15.05 15.84 13.66
N VAL A 349 15.24 16.72 14.63
CA VAL A 349 16.57 17.26 14.97
C VAL A 349 17.49 16.14 15.45
N SER A 350 17.02 15.29 16.36
CA SER A 350 17.82 14.16 16.88
C SER A 350 18.21 13.19 15.77
N GLY A 351 17.25 12.88 14.88
CA GLY A 351 17.48 12.08 13.69
C GLY A 351 18.50 12.68 12.73
N LEU A 352 18.43 14.00 12.49
CA LEU A 352 19.38 14.72 11.65
C LEU A 352 20.80 14.65 12.23
N LEU A 353 20.95 14.88 13.55
CA LEU A 353 22.24 14.78 14.23
C LEU A 353 22.83 13.36 14.13
N MET A 354 22.01 12.33 14.30
CA MET A 354 22.42 10.94 14.11
C MET A 354 22.84 10.66 12.67
N ALA A 355 22.11 11.16 11.68
CA ALA A 355 22.43 11.00 10.27
C ALA A 355 23.75 11.71 9.90
N LEU A 356 23.96 12.93 10.38
CA LEU A 356 25.21 13.68 10.21
C LEU A 356 26.40 12.92 10.83
N ARG A 357 26.23 12.35 12.02
CA ARG A 357 27.24 11.50 12.66
C ARG A 357 27.57 10.27 11.80
N ARG A 358 26.56 9.55 11.32
CA ARG A 358 26.75 8.38 10.44
C ARG A 358 27.46 8.76 9.14
N LEU A 359 27.14 9.92 8.58
CA LEU A 359 27.78 10.42 7.35
C LEU A 359 29.27 10.74 7.58
N ALA A 360 29.60 11.38 8.70
CA ALA A 360 30.97 11.75 9.05
C ALA A 360 31.85 10.56 9.42
N PHE A 361 31.32 9.60 10.20
CA PHE A 361 32.13 8.53 10.81
C PHE A 361 31.88 7.13 10.22
N GLY A 362 30.87 6.96 9.35
CA GLY A 362 30.55 5.68 8.71
C GLY A 362 30.00 4.60 9.64
N LYS A 363 29.59 4.95 10.86
CA LYS A 363 28.98 4.08 11.87
C LYS A 363 27.75 4.73 12.49
#